data_AF-A0A7K3A1I4-F1
#
_entry.id   AF-A0A7K3A1I4-F1
#
_cell.length_a   1.000
_cell.length_b   1.000
_cell.length_c   1.000
_cell.angle_alpha   90.00
_cell.angle_beta   90.00
_cell.angle_gamma   90.00
#
_symmetry.space_group_name_H-M   'P 1'
#
loop_
_entity.id
_entity.type
_entity.pdbx_description
1 polymer ?
#
loop_
_entity_poly.entity_id
_entity_poly.type
_entity_poly.pdbx_seq_one_letter_code
_entity_poly.pdbx_strand_id
1 'polypeptide(L)'
;MSGRTQARACPERTCVGCRERAAKSDLLRIVVVEGACVPDDRGTLPGRGAYVHPAETCLDLAVRRRAFQRAFKAPGPFDTAALSHRVEQATP
;
A
#
# COMPACT_ATOMS: atom_id res chain seq x y z
N MET A 1 8.84 -34.21 15.66
CA MET A 1 8.37 -33.15 16.58
C MET A 1 8.90 -31.82 16.08
N SER A 2 8.08 -30.99 15.45
CA SER A 2 8.48 -29.63 15.01
C SER A 2 7.41 -28.64 15.44
N GLY A 3 7.24 -28.52 16.76
CA GLY A 3 6.53 -27.40 17.36
C GLY A 3 7.40 -26.16 17.30
N ARG A 4 7.07 -25.24 16.38
CA ARG A 4 7.32 -23.82 16.56
C ARG A 4 6.13 -23.07 15.97
N THR A 5 5.08 -22.99 16.78
CA THR A 5 4.06 -21.94 16.66
C THR A 5 4.81 -20.62 16.77
N GLN A 6 5.16 -20.03 15.62
CA GLN A 6 5.82 -18.74 15.57
C GLN A 6 4.84 -17.73 16.17
N ALA A 7 5.20 -17.17 17.33
CA ALA A 7 4.54 -15.99 17.88
C ALA A 7 4.33 -15.03 16.71
N ARG A 8 3.07 -14.59 16.51
CA ARG A 8 2.62 -13.80 15.36
C ARG A 8 3.54 -12.58 15.17
N ALA A 9 4.63 -12.74 14.43
CA ALA A 9 5.48 -11.65 14.02
C ALA A 9 4.67 -10.93 12.95
N CYS A 10 3.89 -9.94 13.35
CA CYS A 10 3.17 -9.09 12.42
C CYS A 10 4.20 -8.54 11.44
N PRO A 11 4.14 -8.91 10.16
CA PRO A 11 5.17 -8.49 9.22
C PRO A 11 5.10 -6.98 9.08
N GLU A 12 6.16 -6.28 9.44
CA GLU A 12 6.25 -4.84 9.19
C GLU A 12 6.49 -4.56 7.71
N ARG A 13 5.91 -3.47 7.23
CA ARG A 13 6.14 -2.95 5.88
C ARG A 13 6.44 -1.47 5.96
N THR A 14 7.10 -0.95 4.94
CA THR A 14 7.43 0.46 4.83
C THR A 14 6.38 1.14 3.96
N CYS A 15 5.78 2.21 4.49
CA CYS A 15 4.89 3.08 3.73
C CYS A 15 5.68 3.79 2.62
N VAL A 16 5.22 3.69 1.38
CA VAL A 16 5.91 4.32 0.24
C VAL A 16 5.79 5.86 0.22
N GLY A 17 4.83 6.43 0.95
CA GLY A 17 4.62 7.88 1.08
C GLY A 17 5.54 8.52 2.12
N CYS A 18 5.34 8.19 3.40
CA CYS A 18 6.10 8.75 4.52
C CYS A 18 7.45 8.05 4.77
N ARG A 19 7.66 6.82 4.26
CA ARG A 19 8.84 5.96 4.52
C ARG A 19 8.95 5.41 5.94
N GLU A 20 7.92 5.53 6.76
CA GLU A 20 7.86 4.89 8.07
C GLU A 20 7.50 3.41 7.97
N ARG A 21 7.93 2.64 8.97
CA ARG A 21 7.60 1.23 9.11
C ARG A 21 6.38 1.09 10.01
N ALA A 22 5.42 0.30 9.57
CA ALA A 22 4.21 0.00 10.34
C ALA A 22 3.85 -1.49 10.16
N ALA A 23 2.99 -2.01 11.03
CA ALA A 23 2.50 -3.36 10.86
C ALA A 23 1.72 -3.48 9.54
N LYS A 24 1.80 -4.64 8.88
CA LYS A 24 1.03 -4.90 7.65
C LYS A 24 -0.48 -4.62 7.83
N SER A 25 -1.02 -4.82 9.03
CA SER A 25 -2.43 -4.51 9.36
C SER A 25 -2.78 -3.03 9.26
N ASP A 26 -1.81 -2.16 9.50
CA ASP A 26 -2.00 -0.71 9.60
C ASP A 26 -1.72 -0.02 8.25
N LEU A 27 -1.34 -0.81 7.24
CA LEU A 27 -0.98 -0.36 5.92
C LEU A 27 -1.94 -0.92 4.88
N LEU A 28 -2.40 -0.05 4.00
CA LEU A 28 -3.17 -0.40 2.82
C LEU A 28 -2.23 -0.92 1.73
N ARG A 29 -2.47 -2.16 1.26
CA ARG A 29 -1.80 -2.68 0.07
C ARG A 29 -2.42 -2.04 -1.16
N ILE A 30 -1.58 -1.61 -2.09
CA ILE A 30 -1.96 -1.03 -3.38
C ILE A 30 -1.35 -1.90 -4.47
N VAL A 31 -2.12 -2.21 -5.49
CA VAL A 31 -1.64 -2.86 -6.71
C VAL A 31 -1.91 -1.97 -7.91
N VAL A 32 -1.16 -2.15 -8.99
CA VAL A 32 -1.48 -1.52 -10.27
C VAL A 32 -2.18 -2.53 -11.15
N VAL A 33 -3.38 -2.18 -11.61
CA VAL A 33 -4.16 -2.92 -12.59
C VAL A 33 -4.38 -1.98 -13.77
N GLU A 34 -3.84 -2.33 -14.94
CA GLU A 34 -4.01 -1.56 -16.18
C GLU A 34 -3.66 -0.06 -16.07
N GLY A 35 -2.68 0.29 -15.22
CA GLY A 35 -2.25 1.67 -15.00
C GLY A 35 -3.03 2.42 -13.91
N ALA A 36 -4.04 1.82 -13.30
CA ALA A 36 -4.75 2.35 -12.14
C ALA A 36 -4.21 1.75 -10.84
N CYS A 37 -3.98 2.59 -9.84
CA CYS A 37 -3.68 2.17 -8.48
C CYS A 37 -4.97 1.75 -7.77
N VAL A 38 -5.09 0.46 -7.50
CA VAL A 38 -6.26 -0.15 -6.87
C VAL A 38 -5.90 -0.54 -5.42
N PRO A 39 -6.73 -0.18 -4.43
CA PRO A 39 -6.57 -0.66 -3.06
C PRO A 39 -6.91 -2.15 -2.99
N ASP A 40 -6.05 -2.92 -2.32
CA ASP A 40 -6.23 -4.36 -2.11
C ASP A 40 -6.29 -4.69 -0.61
N ASP A 41 -7.48 -4.56 -0.04
CA ASP A 41 -7.74 -4.88 1.37
C ASP A 41 -7.55 -6.38 1.67
N ARG A 42 -7.82 -7.24 0.68
CA ARG A 42 -7.78 -8.70 0.86
C ARG A 42 -6.38 -9.28 0.62
N GLY A 43 -5.50 -8.55 -0.05
CA GLY A 43 -4.17 -9.03 -0.43
C GLY A 43 -4.21 -10.10 -1.53
N THR A 44 -5.33 -10.21 -2.26
CA THR A 44 -5.59 -11.28 -3.23
C THR A 44 -5.27 -10.88 -4.66
N LEU A 45 -5.05 -9.60 -4.94
CA LEU A 45 -4.84 -9.15 -6.31
C LEU A 45 -3.43 -9.52 -6.82
N PRO A 46 -3.32 -10.08 -8.03
CA PRO A 46 -2.04 -10.41 -8.64
C PRO A 46 -1.28 -9.12 -9.01
N GLY A 47 0.05 -9.18 -8.97
CA GLY A 47 0.92 -8.07 -9.36
C GLY A 47 1.82 -7.54 -8.24
N ARG A 48 2.65 -6.55 -8.58
CA ARG A 48 3.51 -5.88 -7.60
C ARG A 48 2.63 -5.07 -6.66
N GLY A 49 2.79 -5.29 -5.36
CA GLY A 49 2.10 -4.53 -4.32
C GLY A 49 3.00 -3.48 -3.70
N ALA A 50 2.48 -2.27 -3.49
CA ALA A 50 3.04 -1.24 -2.64
C ALA A 50 2.22 -1.15 -1.34
N TYR A 51 2.78 -0.56 -0.29
CA TYR A 51 2.07 -0.34 0.97
C TYR A 51 2.07 1.16 1.28
N VAL A 52 0.91 1.69 1.68
CA VAL A 52 0.77 3.08 2.13
C VAL A 52 -0.10 3.11 3.39
N HIS A 53 0.10 4.08 4.27
CA HIS A 53 -0.89 4.29 5.33
C HIS A 53 -2.22 4.72 4.69
N PRO A 54 -3.38 4.28 5.23
CA PRO A 54 -4.70 4.73 4.80
C PRO A 54 -4.96 6.17 5.29
N ALA A 55 -4.10 7.10 4.90
CA ALA A 55 -4.13 8.50 5.28
C ALA A 55 -3.85 9.37 4.05
N GLU A 56 -4.63 10.44 3.88
CA GLU A 56 -4.52 11.31 2.70
C GLU A 56 -3.11 11.90 2.56
N THR A 57 -2.50 12.27 3.69
CA THR A 57 -1.13 12.78 3.73
C THR A 57 -0.11 11.81 3.14
N CYS A 58 -0.27 10.50 3.40
CA CYS A 58 0.63 9.48 2.87
C CYS A 58 0.38 9.22 1.38
N LEU A 59 -0.88 9.28 0.94
CA LEU A 59 -1.24 9.17 -0.47
C LEU A 59 -0.67 10.34 -1.29
N ASP A 60 -0.86 11.57 -0.81
CA ASP A 60 -0.32 12.79 -1.40
C ASP A 60 1.20 12.76 -1.51
N LEU A 61 1.87 12.35 -0.43
CA LEU A 61 3.33 12.19 -0.44
C LEU A 61 3.77 11.13 -1.45
N ALA A 62 3.02 10.03 -1.58
CA ALA A 62 3.33 8.98 -2.54
C ALA A 62 3.19 9.46 -3.99
N VAL A 63 2.16 10.24 -4.32
CA VAL A 63 1.97 10.85 -5.64
C VAL A 63 3.06 11.90 -5.91
N ARG A 64 3.21 12.89 -5.02
CA ARG A 64 4.18 13.99 -5.17
C ARG A 64 5.62 13.49 -5.34
N ARG A 65 6.00 12.44 -4.60
CA ARG A 65 7.36 11.85 -4.64
C ARG A 65 7.53 10.76 -5.69
N ARG A 66 6.55 10.57 -6.58
CA ARG A 66 6.56 9.52 -7.61
C ARG A 66 6.87 8.14 -7.01
N ALA A 67 6.35 7.87 -5.81
CA ALA A 67 6.66 6.67 -5.06
C ALA A 67 6.07 5.42 -5.73
N PHE A 68 4.88 5.56 -6.35
CA PHE A 68 4.25 4.48 -7.12
C PHE A 68 5.08 4.05 -8.32
N GLN A 69 5.65 4.98 -9.08
CA GLN A 69 6.55 4.67 -10.21
C GLN A 69 7.75 3.84 -9.75
N ARG A 70 8.35 4.22 -8.61
CA ARG A 70 9.47 3.49 -8.03
C ARG A 70 9.06 2.13 -7.47
N ALA A 71 7.92 2.04 -6.80
CA ALA A 71 7.43 0.80 -6.19
C ALA A 71 6.99 -0.24 -7.24
N PHE A 72 6.26 0.20 -8.27
CA PHE A 72 5.75 -0.65 -9.33
C PHE A 72 6.74 -0.85 -10.49
N LYS A 73 7.84 -0.07 -10.52
CA LYS A 73 8.83 -0.06 -11.60
C LYS A 73 8.20 0.13 -12.99
N ALA A 74 7.20 1.01 -13.06
CA ALA A 74 6.46 1.29 -14.27
C ALA A 74 6.35 2.82 -14.50
N PRO A 75 6.35 3.27 -15.75
CA PRO A 75 6.14 4.68 -16.08
C PRO A 75 4.72 5.09 -15.65
N GLY A 76 4.59 6.30 -15.11
CA GLY A 76 3.28 6.88 -14.77
C GLY A 76 2.83 7.92 -15.80
N PRO A 77 1.73 8.64 -15.53
CA PRO A 77 1.01 8.72 -14.26
C PRO A 77 0.17 7.46 -13.97
N PHE A 78 0.00 7.12 -12.70
CA PHE A 78 -1.00 6.12 -12.29
C PHE A 78 -2.24 6.87 -11.81
N ASP A 79 -3.42 6.34 -12.14
CA ASP A 79 -4.66 6.85 -11.60
C ASP A 79 -4.78 6.46 -10.11
N THR A 80 -5.00 7.44 -9.23
CA THR A 80 -5.15 7.25 -7.78
C THR A 80 -6.56 7.52 -7.27
N ALA A 81 -7.54 7.78 -8.15
CA ALA A 81 -8.91 8.09 -7.74
C ALA A 81 -9.51 7.03 -6.80
N ALA A 82 -9.28 5.74 -7.10
CA ALA A 82 -9.74 4.64 -6.27
C ALA A 82 -9.08 4.61 -4.87
N LEU A 83 -7.84 5.10 -4.76
CA LEU A 83 -7.16 5.20 -3.47
C LEU A 83 -7.70 6.32 -2.61
N SER A 84 -7.93 7.50 -3.20
CA SER A 84 -8.49 8.65 -2.48
C SER A 84 -9.83 8.29 -1.84
N HIS A 85 -10.76 7.73 -2.62
CA HIS A 85 -12.05 7.28 -2.12
C HIS A 85 -11.92 6.23 -1.00
N ARG A 86 -10.96 5.30 -1.13
CA ARG A 86 -10.73 4.28 -0.09
C ARG A 86 -10.18 4.86 1.21
N VAL A 87 -9.32 5.88 1.13
CA VAL A 87 -8.73 6.58 2.29
C VAL A 87 -9.79 7.45 2.97
N GLU A 88 -10.64 8.13 2.20
CA GLU A 88 -11.80 8.84 2.74
C GLU A 88 -12.71 7.88 3.54
N GLN A 89 -12.97 6.68 3.00
CA GLN A 89 -13.74 5.65 3.70
C GLN A 89 -13.01 4.97 4.87
N ALA A 90 -11.68 5.13 4.98
CA ALA A 90 -10.88 4.58 6.09
C ALA A 90 -10.80 5.54 7.28
N THR A 91 -11.09 6.81 7.07
CA THR A 91 -11.03 7.87 8.08
C THR A 91 -12.44 8.03 8.67
N PRO A 92 -12.70 7.61 9.92
CA PRO A 92 -13.98 7.85 10.58
C PRO A 92 -14.18 9.32 10.97
#